data_AF-A0A920MXG5-F1
#
_entry.id   AF-A0A920MXG5-F1
#
_cell.length_a   1.000
_cell.length_b   1.000
_cell.length_c   1.000
_cell.angle_alpha   90.00
_cell.angle_beta   90.00
_cell.angle_gamma   90.00
#
_symmetry.space_group_name_H-M   'P 1'
#
loop_
_entity.id
_entity.type
_entity.pdbx_description
1 polymer ?
#
loop_
_entity_poly.entity_id
_entity_poly.type
_entity_poly.pdbx_seq_one_letter_code
_entity_poly.pdbx_strand_id
1 'polypeptide(L)'
;MWLRIKKEQAPRSFVIVISNPLDAMVYAFYKVSGFPKNQVGGMAGALDSTRFRTFIAMETGYSVQDVTCMVLGGHGDTMVPITRLATIGAFLLRT
;
A
#
# COMPACT_ATOMS: atom_id res chain seq x y z
N MET A 1 13.11 17.24 7.09
CA MET A 1 14.33 16.67 7.71
C MET A 1 14.84 15.41 6.99
N TRP A 2 13.98 14.46 6.59
CA TRP A 2 14.38 13.20 5.90
C TRP A 2 14.58 13.27 4.37
N LEU A 3 14.01 14.25 3.66
CA LEU A 3 14.22 14.43 2.21
C LEU A 3 15.69 14.71 1.82
N ARG A 4 16.56 14.90 2.80
CA ARG A 4 18.01 15.07 2.62
C ARG A 4 18.74 13.74 2.45
N ILE A 5 18.11 12.60 2.75
CA ILE A 5 18.72 11.29 2.56
C ILE A 5 19.00 11.08 1.07
N LYS A 6 20.24 10.74 0.76
CA LYS A 6 20.70 10.49 -0.62
C LYS A 6 21.18 9.07 -0.80
N LYS A 7 21.17 8.61 -2.06
CA LYS A 7 21.64 7.29 -2.46
C LYS A 7 23.06 6.99 -1.98
N GLU A 8 23.96 7.97 -1.97
CA GLU A 8 25.37 7.77 -1.62
C GLU A 8 25.55 7.28 -0.17
N GLN A 9 24.60 7.60 0.72
CA GLN A 9 24.65 7.17 2.13
C GLN A 9 24.29 5.69 2.31
N ALA A 10 23.46 5.12 1.42
CA ALA A 10 23.01 3.74 1.48
C ALA A 10 22.59 3.23 0.08
N PRO A 11 23.54 3.01 -0.85
CA PRO A 11 23.25 2.89 -2.29
C PRO A 11 22.49 1.62 -2.70
N ARG A 12 22.35 0.65 -1.79
CA ARG A 12 21.65 -0.63 -2.01
C ARG A 12 20.36 -0.76 -1.19
N SER A 13 19.93 0.28 -0.49
CA SER A 13 18.72 0.19 0.31
C SER A 13 17.46 0.22 -0.57
N PHE A 14 16.39 -0.36 -0.04
CA PHE A 14 15.03 -0.15 -0.51
C PHE A 14 14.34 0.79 0.49
N VAL A 15 13.81 1.91 0.00
CA VAL A 15 13.21 2.95 0.84
C VAL A 15 11.70 2.77 0.85
N ILE A 16 11.15 2.63 2.06
CA ILE A 16 9.71 2.61 2.31
C ILE A 16 9.32 3.94 2.93
N VAL A 17 8.58 4.76 2.19
CA VAL A 17 8.03 6.02 2.70
C VAL A 17 6.69 5.74 3.37
N ILE A 18 6.47 6.37 4.53
CA ILE A 18 5.22 6.29 5.30
C ILE A 18 4.60 7.69 5.51
N SER A 19 5.42 8.74 5.45
CA SER A 19 4.97 10.12 5.69
C SER A 19 3.89 10.55 4.69
N ASN A 20 2.82 11.15 5.20
CA ASN A 20 1.74 11.70 4.41
C ASN A 20 2.03 13.12 3.90
N PRO A 21 1.39 13.57 2.79
CA PRO A 21 0.51 12.79 1.90
C PRO A 21 1.31 11.76 1.08
N LEU A 22 0.99 10.46 1.24
CA LEU A 22 1.94 9.39 0.93
C LEU A 22 2.46 9.40 -0.51
N ASP A 23 1.57 9.38 -1.49
CA ASP A 23 1.94 9.29 -2.91
C ASP A 23 2.83 10.46 -3.34
N ALA A 24 2.49 11.67 -2.87
CA ALA A 24 3.28 12.86 -3.12
C ALA A 24 4.65 12.81 -2.42
N MET A 25 4.72 12.25 -1.20
CA MET A 25 5.98 12.11 -0.46
C MET A 25 6.90 11.04 -1.08
N VAL A 26 6.36 9.93 -1.57
CA VAL A 26 7.10 8.93 -2.35
C VAL A 26 7.70 9.57 -3.59
N TYR A 27 6.88 10.32 -4.34
CA TYR A 27 7.32 11.00 -5.55
C TYR A 27 8.39 12.05 -5.26
N ALA A 28 8.18 12.90 -4.25
CA ALA A 28 9.13 13.93 -3.84
C ALA A 28 10.46 13.31 -3.43
N PHE A 29 10.44 12.25 -2.60
CA PHE A 29 11.66 11.54 -2.21
C PHE A 29 12.38 10.94 -3.42
N TYR A 30 11.67 10.24 -4.31
CA TYR A 30 12.26 9.69 -5.54
C TYR A 30 12.95 10.77 -6.37
N LYS A 31 12.32 11.95 -6.53
CA LYS A 31 12.87 13.04 -7.34
C LYS A 31 14.14 13.66 -6.77
N VAL A 32 14.29 13.71 -5.44
CA VAL A 32 15.42 14.42 -4.82
C VAL A 32 16.53 13.50 -4.30
N SER A 33 16.27 12.22 -4.06
CA SER A 33 17.18 11.30 -3.35
C SER A 33 18.23 10.63 -4.24
N GLY A 34 18.01 10.57 -5.56
CA GLY A 34 18.90 9.90 -6.52
C GLY A 34 18.73 8.37 -6.58
N PHE A 35 17.81 7.79 -5.81
CA PHE A 35 17.48 6.37 -5.90
C PHE A 35 16.74 6.05 -7.22
N PRO A 36 16.97 4.88 -7.81
CA PRO A 36 16.17 4.41 -8.94
C PRO A 36 14.73 4.13 -8.51
N LYS A 37 13.77 4.24 -9.45
CA LYS A 37 12.33 4.09 -9.17
C LYS A 37 11.97 2.78 -8.46
N ASN A 38 12.64 1.68 -8.81
CA ASN A 38 12.39 0.35 -8.26
C ASN A 38 12.97 0.15 -6.83
N GLN A 39 13.60 1.18 -6.24
CA GLN A 39 14.10 1.16 -4.86
C GLN A 39 13.34 2.11 -3.94
N VAL A 40 12.28 2.77 -4.41
CA VAL A 40 11.48 3.70 -3.62
C VAL A 40 10.01 3.27 -3.72
N GLY A 41 9.43 2.88 -2.59
CA GLY A 41 8.02 2.52 -2.48
C GLY A 41 7.34 3.24 -1.32
N GLY A 42 6.01 3.37 -1.41
CA GLY A 42 5.17 3.84 -0.31
C GLY A 42 4.47 2.68 0.40
N MET A 43 4.28 2.79 1.71
CA MET A 43 3.42 1.87 2.46
C MET A 43 2.04 2.50 2.67
N ALA A 44 1.10 2.14 1.80
CA ALA A 44 -0.35 2.40 1.98
C ALA A 44 -1.17 1.17 1.62
N GLY A 45 -1.03 0.67 0.39
CA GLY A 45 -1.87 -0.41 -0.14
C GLY A 45 -1.93 -1.65 0.77
N ALA A 46 -0.84 -1.96 1.49
CA ALA A 46 -0.82 -3.01 2.51
C ALA A 46 -1.78 -2.71 3.68
N LEU A 47 -1.76 -1.50 4.24
CA LEU A 47 -2.66 -1.08 5.33
C LEU A 47 -4.10 -0.99 4.84
N ASP A 48 -4.34 -0.37 3.69
CA ASP A 48 -5.69 -0.16 3.15
C ASP A 48 -6.34 -1.50 2.79
N SER A 49 -5.59 -2.42 2.16
CA SER A 49 -6.06 -3.78 1.90
C SER A 49 -6.24 -4.59 3.18
N THR A 50 -5.39 -4.39 4.19
CA THR A 50 -5.56 -5.03 5.50
C THR A 50 -6.83 -4.57 6.21
N ARG A 51 -7.18 -3.29 6.12
CA ARG A 51 -8.46 -2.78 6.65
C ARG A 51 -9.64 -3.39 5.90
N PHE A 52 -9.57 -3.40 4.57
CA PHE A 52 -10.64 -3.96 3.73
C PHE A 52 -10.89 -5.44 4.05
N ARG A 53 -9.84 -6.28 4.15
CA ARG A 53 -10.00 -7.70 4.53
C ARG A 53 -10.55 -7.87 5.94
N THR A 54 -10.16 -7.01 6.87
CA THR A 54 -10.64 -7.08 8.26
C THR A 54 -12.14 -6.82 8.33
N PHE A 55 -12.66 -5.83 7.59
CA PHE A 55 -14.10 -5.56 7.57
C PHE A 55 -14.91 -6.70 6.95
N ILE A 56 -14.42 -7.31 5.86
CA ILE A 56 -15.06 -8.50 5.27
C ILE A 56 -15.06 -9.68 6.26
N ALA A 57 -13.94 -9.92 6.94
CA ALA A 57 -13.82 -10.98 7.94
C ALA A 57 -14.77 -10.76 9.13
N MET A 58 -14.90 -9.52 9.61
CA MET A 58 -15.83 -9.15 10.67
C MET A 58 -17.29 -9.38 10.26
N GLU A 59 -17.65 -9.05 9.02
CA GLU A 59 -19.02 -9.22 8.51
C GLU A 59 -19.38 -10.69 8.27
N THR A 60 -18.44 -11.48 7.77
CA THR A 60 -18.71 -12.87 7.36
C THR A 60 -18.40 -13.92 8.42
N GLY A 61 -17.66 -13.56 9.47
CA GLY A 61 -17.21 -14.48 10.51
C GLY A 61 -16.07 -15.42 10.08
N TYR A 62 -15.62 -15.35 8.83
CA TYR A 62 -14.46 -16.11 8.36
C TYR A 62 -13.14 -15.51 8.87
N SER A 63 -12.08 -16.32 8.89
CA SER A 63 -10.76 -15.85 9.27
C SER A 63 -10.29 -14.76 8.31
N VAL A 64 -9.69 -13.70 8.87
CA VAL A 64 -9.04 -12.65 8.08
C VAL A 64 -7.89 -13.17 7.20
N GLN A 65 -7.35 -14.36 7.53
CA GLN A 65 -6.34 -15.02 6.71
C GLN A 65 -6.92 -15.65 5.45
N ASP A 66 -8.22 -15.98 5.45
CA ASP A 66 -8.92 -16.55 4.29
C ASP A 66 -9.44 -15.47 3.35
N VAL A 67 -9.46 -14.20 3.78
CA VAL A 67 -9.93 -13.08 2.95
C VAL A 67 -8.78 -12.50 2.13
N THR A 68 -8.88 -12.58 0.80
CA THR A 68 -7.97 -11.90 -0.12
C THR A 68 -8.68 -10.73 -0.78
N CYS A 69 -8.13 -9.53 -0.65
CA CYS A 69 -8.64 -8.32 -1.29
C CYS A 69 -7.52 -7.31 -1.53
N MET A 70 -7.79 -6.31 -2.36
CA MET A 70 -6.82 -5.28 -2.72
C MET A 70 -7.49 -3.91 -2.79
N VAL A 71 -6.77 -2.89 -2.34
CA VAL A 71 -7.10 -1.47 -2.56
C VAL A 71 -6.05 -0.86 -3.47
N LEU A 72 -6.48 -0.19 -4.54
CA LEU A 72 -5.63 0.54 -5.48
C LEU A 72 -5.94 2.04 -5.46
N GLY A 73 -5.18 2.85 -6.20
CA GLY A 73 -5.37 4.30 -6.27
C GLY A 73 -4.52 5.06 -5.24
N GLY A 74 -4.72 6.38 -5.16
CA GLY A 74 -3.98 7.24 -4.22
C GLY A 74 -4.48 7.06 -2.79
N HIS A 75 -3.57 7.06 -1.81
CA HIS A 75 -3.89 6.91 -0.41
C HIS A 75 -4.66 8.13 0.12
N GLY A 76 -5.92 7.92 0.52
CA GLY A 76 -6.85 8.97 0.94
C GLY A 76 -8.21 8.78 0.26
N ASP A 77 -8.91 9.88 -0.01
CA ASP A 77 -10.28 9.85 -0.56
C ASP A 77 -10.38 9.26 -1.98
N THR A 78 -9.24 9.13 -2.67
CA THR A 78 -9.15 8.56 -4.03
C THR A 78 -8.83 7.07 -4.07
N MET A 79 -8.80 6.39 -2.92
CA MET A 79 -8.55 4.94 -2.87
C MET A 79 -9.73 4.15 -3.44
N VAL A 80 -9.45 3.01 -4.06
CA VAL A 80 -10.43 2.17 -4.75
C VAL A 80 -10.31 0.73 -4.25
N PRO A 81 -11.18 0.30 -3.32
CA PRO A 81 -11.33 -1.11 -2.96
C PRO A 81 -11.82 -1.92 -4.15
N ILE A 82 -11.07 -2.94 -4.57
CA ILE A 82 -11.39 -3.75 -5.75
C ILE A 82 -12.32 -4.91 -5.35
N THR A 83 -13.57 -4.59 -5.04
CA THR A 83 -14.60 -5.54 -4.57
C THR A 83 -14.76 -6.74 -5.51
N ARG A 84 -14.72 -6.52 -6.82
CA ARG A 84 -14.88 -7.57 -7.85
C ARG A 84 -13.81 -8.67 -7.80
N LEU A 85 -12.65 -8.40 -7.19
CA LEU A 85 -11.57 -9.37 -7.03
C LEU A 85 -11.43 -9.88 -5.60
N ALA A 86 -12.31 -9.47 -4.69
CA ALA A 86 -12.29 -9.98 -3.32
C ALA A 86 -12.69 -11.46 -3.30
N THR A 87 -11.98 -12.26 -2.52
CA THR A 87 -12.29 -13.68 -2.29
C THR A 87 -12.29 -14.02 -0.81
N ILE A 88 -13.03 -15.06 -0.46
CA ILE A 88 -12.92 -15.77 0.82
C ILE A 88 -12.55 -17.22 0.49
N GLY A 89 -11.37 -17.65 0.93
CA GLY A 89 -10.73 -18.86 0.43
C GLY A 89 -10.58 -18.79 -1.09
N ALA A 90 -11.09 -19.81 -1.78
CA ALA A 90 -11.06 -19.91 -3.24
C ALA A 90 -12.29 -19.32 -3.95
N PHE A 91 -13.25 -18.73 -3.21
CA PHE A 91 -14.52 -18.27 -3.78
C PHE A 91 -14.56 -16.75 -3.90
N LEU A 92 -14.99 -16.26 -5.06
CA LEU A 92 -15.23 -14.84 -5.28
C LEU A 92 -16.35 -14.33 -4.38
N LEU A 93 -16.11 -13.20 -3.74
CA LEU A 93 -17.12 -12.45 -3.01
C LEU A 93 -18.06 -11.84 -4.05
N ARG A 94 -19.25 -12.44 -4.20
CA ARG A 94 -20.31 -11.89 -5.04
C ARG A 94 -21.08 -10.87 -4.20
N THR A 95 -20.95 -9.60 -4.57
CA THR A 95 -21.78 -8.50 -4.08
C THR A 95 -23.15 -8.51 -4.73
#